data_AF-A0A409YK14-F1
#
_entry.id   AF-A0A409YK14-F1
#
_cell.length_a   1.000
_cell.length_b   1.000
_cell.length_c   1.000
_cell.angle_alpha   90.00
_cell.angle_beta   90.00
_cell.angle_gamma   90.00
#
_symmetry.space_group_name_H-M   'P 1'
#
loop_
_entity.id
_entity.type
_entity.pdbx_description
1 polymer ?
#
loop_
_entity_poly.entity_id
_entity_poly.type
_entity_poly.pdbx_seq_one_letter_code
_entity_poly.pdbx_strand_id
1 'polypeptide(L)'
;MDWGRSEHDRIPERVYPLFADFLRKCYTVKECHSRSLNSDISGTTLGGSSSAPPPPPHDPVPPQPHPHVPQLQTNQGLSAEGAPSMPENLDLSSTRQRSHNRSASPPQPNSLPLPPTLTLGRKRPNRSRSGDVIDGGRSKRVKVTEGEGGLLQTRSTQRTAVGSTSTPAAQPSATDSSDVGTVWFEEALLLFAEGGSAFGENGKGNLGPLWLDCVDAYASFQRKSGFGQDKRLPTKGRPDVVKEWVGVGRTRSKNWRPRFLEPEKFEKVFDTWWTGLQPEWRVEGGKVVTKKVIGDWGCLVYPGPNGLLSVMGCLFFWGLEAYGKKARWKKWELAVIDCTTALQHL
;
A
#
# COMPACT_ATOMS: atom_id res chain seq x y z
N MET A 1 -4.26 31.24 20.95
CA MET A 1 -3.27 30.17 21.21
C MET A 1 -1.97 30.63 20.60
N ASP A 2 -0.99 30.99 21.44
CA ASP A 2 0.34 31.45 20.98
C ASP A 2 1.21 30.24 20.65
N TRP A 3 1.38 30.01 19.35
CA TRP A 3 2.25 28.97 18.81
C TRP A 3 3.71 29.17 19.24
N GLY A 4 4.19 30.41 19.31
CA GLY A 4 5.59 30.71 19.63
C GLY A 4 6.04 30.32 21.05
N ARG A 5 5.16 30.43 22.07
CA ARG A 5 5.50 29.97 23.44
C ARG A 5 5.49 28.46 23.56
N SER A 6 4.53 27.80 22.90
CA SER A 6 4.39 26.34 22.96
C SER A 6 5.53 25.61 22.24
N GLU A 7 6.16 26.24 21.24
CA GLU A 7 7.38 25.75 20.59
C GLU A 7 8.61 25.89 21.49
N HIS A 8 8.74 27.02 22.18
CA HIS A 8 9.91 27.32 22.99
C HIS A 8 10.10 26.38 24.19
N ASP A 9 9.02 25.82 24.73
CA ASP A 9 9.08 24.87 25.84
C ASP A 9 9.29 23.43 25.36
N ARG A 10 8.71 23.05 24.22
CA ARG A 10 8.75 21.66 23.73
C ARG A 10 10.02 21.29 23.00
N ILE A 11 10.64 22.25 22.30
CA ILE A 11 11.86 22.00 21.53
C ILE A 11 13.04 21.66 22.46
N PRO A 12 13.33 22.42 23.53
CA PRO A 12 14.41 22.07 24.44
C PRO A 12 14.18 20.73 25.13
N GLU A 13 12.95 20.40 25.54
CA GLU A 13 12.66 19.16 26.25
C GLU A 13 12.76 17.90 25.37
N ARG A 14 12.38 18.00 24.08
CA ARG A 14 12.28 16.81 23.21
C ARG A 14 13.38 16.72 22.16
N VAL A 15 13.78 17.85 21.59
CA VAL A 15 14.71 17.88 20.45
C VAL A 15 16.16 17.94 20.92
N TYR A 16 16.46 18.68 21.98
CA TYR A 16 17.86 18.83 22.44
C TYR A 16 18.47 17.53 22.96
N PRO A 17 17.76 16.65 23.70
CA PRO A 17 18.31 15.36 24.10
C PRO A 17 18.63 14.45 22.90
N LEU A 18 17.75 14.42 21.89
CA LEU A 18 17.96 13.64 20.67
C LEU A 18 19.15 14.16 19.86
N PHE A 19 19.28 15.48 19.73
CA PHE A 19 20.39 16.11 19.06
C PHE A 19 21.71 15.90 19.82
N ALA A 20 21.69 15.98 21.16
CA ALA A 20 22.86 15.70 22.00
C ALA A 20 23.32 14.24 21.88
N ASP A 21 22.40 13.28 21.85
CA ASP A 21 22.73 11.87 21.65
C ASP A 21 23.27 11.59 20.24
N PHE A 22 22.74 12.27 19.22
CA PHE A 22 23.29 12.23 17.86
C PHE A 22 24.72 12.75 17.82
N LEU A 23 24.98 13.93 18.41
CA LEU A 23 26.32 14.50 18.47
C LEU A 23 27.31 13.58 19.20
N ARG A 24 26.88 12.93 20.30
CA ARG A 24 27.72 11.96 21.02
C ARG A 24 28.03 10.69 20.23
N LYS A 25 27.18 10.31 19.27
CA LYS A 25 27.43 9.16 18.37
C LYS A 25 28.34 9.53 17.20
N CYS A 26 28.17 10.74 16.66
CA CYS A 26 28.91 11.19 15.48
C CYS A 26 30.30 11.75 15.81
N TYR A 27 30.49 12.28 17.02
CA TYR A 27 31.74 12.92 17.40
C TYR A 27 32.23 12.38 18.74
N THR A 28 33.51 12.01 18.78
CA THR A 28 34.16 11.70 20.06
C THR A 28 34.50 13.00 20.80
N VAL A 29 34.58 12.94 22.13
CA VAL A 29 34.97 14.09 22.96
C VAL A 29 36.34 14.66 22.54
N LYS A 30 37.26 13.80 22.06
CA LYS A 30 38.55 14.24 21.53
C LYS A 30 38.42 15.01 20.22
N GLU A 31 37.52 14.59 19.33
CA GLU A 31 37.29 15.24 18.04
C GLU A 31 36.56 16.58 18.22
N CYS A 32 35.66 16.69 19.20
CA CYS A 32 35.07 17.97 19.58
C CYS A 32 36.13 18.93 20.11
N HIS A 33 37.06 18.48 20.97
CA HIS A 33 38.15 19.32 21.47
C HIS A 33 39.17 19.72 20.41
N SER A 34 39.45 18.86 19.42
CA SER A 34 40.38 19.22 18.33
C SER A 34 39.78 20.20 17.33
N ARG A 35 38.44 20.27 17.25
CA ARG A 35 37.70 21.20 16.37
C ARG A 35 37.18 22.43 17.10
N SER A 36 37.11 22.44 18.42
CA SER A 36 36.80 23.65 19.17
C SER A 36 37.91 24.65 18.90
N LEU A 37 37.53 25.83 18.40
CA LEU A 37 38.46 26.94 18.17
C LEU A 37 39.25 27.14 19.47
N ASN A 38 40.59 27.00 19.40
CA ASN A 38 41.45 27.31 20.53
C ASN A 38 41.12 28.73 20.98
N SER A 39 40.69 28.88 22.22
CA SER A 39 40.30 30.16 22.83
C SER A 39 41.47 31.12 23.01
N ASP A 40 42.64 30.83 22.42
CA ASP A 40 43.85 31.63 22.50
C ASP A 40 43.83 32.86 21.57
N ILE A 41 42.65 33.41 21.28
CA ILE A 41 42.52 34.80 20.81
C ILE A 41 42.59 35.69 22.05
N SER A 42 43.77 35.71 22.66
CA SER A 42 44.15 36.75 23.61
C SER A 42 44.46 38.02 22.81
N GLY A 43 43.51 38.95 22.83
CA GLY A 43 43.73 40.39 22.76
C GLY A 43 44.68 40.91 21.68
N THR A 44 44.20 41.08 20.45
CA THR A 44 44.74 42.12 19.57
C THR A 44 43.75 43.28 19.54
N THR A 45 44.02 44.28 20.36
CA THR A 45 43.40 45.60 20.31
C THR A 45 43.68 46.22 18.95
N LEU A 46 42.73 46.16 18.02
CA LEU A 46 42.74 46.97 16.80
C LEU A 46 41.49 47.84 16.80
N GLY A 47 41.68 49.08 17.24
CA GLY A 47 40.82 50.18 16.87
C GLY A 47 40.88 50.36 15.35
N GLY A 48 39.71 50.35 14.72
CA GLY A 48 39.59 50.46 13.27
C GLY A 48 38.16 50.84 12.92
N SER A 49 37.90 52.14 12.99
CA SER A 49 36.71 52.78 12.42
C SER A 49 36.64 52.41 10.92
N SER A 50 35.57 51.76 10.47
CA SER A 50 35.29 51.64 9.04
C SER A 50 33.79 51.62 8.78
N SER A 51 33.38 52.67 8.08
CA SER A 51 32.04 52.99 7.58
C SER A 51 31.46 51.88 6.71
N ALA A 52 30.21 51.50 7.00
CA ALA A 52 29.41 50.64 6.14
C ALA A 52 29.11 51.33 4.79
N PRO A 53 29.28 50.65 3.64
CA PRO A 53 28.84 51.16 2.36
C PRO A 53 27.30 51.06 2.21
N PRO A 54 26.66 52.03 1.52
CA PRO A 54 25.23 52.04 1.32
C PRO A 54 24.75 50.92 0.37
N PRO A 55 23.50 50.46 0.50
CA PRO A 55 22.93 49.42 -0.35
C PRO A 55 22.73 49.88 -1.80
N PRO A 56 22.83 48.98 -2.78
CA PRO A 56 22.63 49.30 -4.20
C PRO A 56 21.15 49.59 -4.51
N PRO A 57 20.87 50.43 -5.53
CA PRO A 57 19.51 50.80 -5.93
C PRO A 57 18.77 49.62 -6.58
N HIS A 58 17.48 49.51 -6.25
CA HIS A 58 16.56 48.53 -6.82
C HIS A 58 16.10 48.96 -8.22
N ASP A 59 16.27 48.07 -9.21
CA ASP A 59 15.68 48.21 -10.54
C ASP A 59 14.18 47.83 -10.56
N PRO A 60 13.37 48.48 -11.43
CA PRO A 60 11.93 48.23 -11.51
C PRO A 60 11.59 46.91 -12.21
N VAL A 61 10.73 46.14 -11.55
CA VAL A 61 10.17 44.86 -12.04
C VAL A 61 9.19 45.10 -13.19
N PRO A 62 9.33 44.41 -14.34
CA PRO A 62 8.36 44.51 -15.45
C PRO A 62 7.05 43.75 -15.15
N PRO A 63 5.90 44.21 -15.69
CA PRO A 63 4.58 43.66 -15.40
C PRO A 63 4.36 42.28 -16.05
N GLN A 64 3.82 41.35 -15.25
CA GLN A 64 3.42 40.01 -15.72
C GLN A 64 2.09 40.06 -16.52
N PRO A 65 1.94 39.25 -17.58
CA PRO A 65 0.68 39.12 -18.32
C PRO A 65 -0.32 38.19 -17.63
N HIS A 66 -1.60 38.59 -17.68
CA HIS A 66 -2.74 37.86 -17.11
C HIS A 66 -3.11 36.59 -17.92
N PRO A 67 -3.60 35.52 -17.26
CA PRO A 67 -4.06 34.31 -17.93
C PRO A 67 -5.47 34.45 -18.52
N HIS A 68 -5.61 34.02 -19.77
CA HIS A 68 -6.87 33.91 -20.52
C HIS A 68 -7.78 32.80 -19.95
N VAL A 69 -9.07 33.12 -19.81
CA VAL A 69 -10.15 32.18 -19.44
C VAL A 69 -10.77 31.58 -20.71
N PRO A 70 -10.89 30.25 -20.86
CA PRO A 70 -11.59 29.64 -21.99
C PRO A 70 -13.12 29.70 -21.84
N GLN A 71 -13.80 30.20 -22.87
CA GLN A 71 -15.27 30.15 -23.00
C GLN A 71 -15.76 28.75 -23.37
N LEU A 72 -16.78 28.28 -22.67
CA LEU A 72 -17.59 27.11 -23.03
C LEU A 72 -18.57 27.47 -24.16
N GLN A 73 -18.46 26.80 -25.30
CA GLN A 73 -19.44 26.86 -26.37
C GLN A 73 -20.55 25.84 -26.13
N THR A 74 -21.77 26.38 -26.05
CA THR A 74 -23.04 25.66 -25.99
C THR A 74 -23.50 25.43 -27.43
N ASN A 75 -23.65 24.17 -27.87
CA ASN A 75 -24.32 23.86 -29.14
C ASN A 75 -25.64 23.15 -28.87
N GLN A 76 -26.73 23.86 -29.16
CA GLN A 76 -28.07 23.32 -29.34
C GLN A 76 -28.31 23.03 -30.84
N GLY A 77 -29.14 22.02 -31.12
CA GLY A 77 -30.23 22.18 -32.07
C GLY A 77 -30.28 21.28 -33.31
N LEU A 78 -31.47 20.68 -33.48
CA LEU A 78 -32.17 20.33 -34.74
C LEU A 78 -31.78 19.00 -35.41
N SER A 79 -32.64 18.20 -36.05
CA SER A 79 -34.10 17.99 -36.09
C SER A 79 -34.34 16.74 -36.97
N ALA A 80 -35.55 16.14 -36.85
CA ALA A 80 -36.33 15.30 -37.79
C ALA A 80 -35.64 14.66 -39.03
N GLU A 81 -35.83 13.39 -39.40
CA GLU A 81 -37.06 12.77 -39.93
C GLU A 81 -36.77 11.29 -40.28
N GLY A 82 -37.83 10.47 -40.41
CA GLY A 82 -37.88 9.43 -41.45
C GLY A 82 -37.78 7.96 -41.03
N ALA A 83 -38.93 7.31 -40.83
CA ALA A 83 -39.12 5.86 -40.96
C ALA A 83 -38.90 5.41 -42.43
N PRO A 84 -38.68 4.11 -42.80
CA PRO A 84 -39.68 3.06 -42.58
C PRO A 84 -39.19 1.59 -42.43
N SER A 85 -40.14 0.75 -41.99
CA SER A 85 -40.43 -0.65 -42.41
C SER A 85 -39.55 -1.86 -42.00
N MET A 86 -40.27 -2.83 -41.42
CA MET A 86 -40.02 -4.26 -41.17
C MET A 86 -39.74 -5.08 -42.45
N PRO A 87 -39.22 -6.33 -42.35
CA PRO A 87 -40.10 -7.50 -42.16
C PRO A 87 -39.64 -8.54 -41.13
N GLU A 88 -40.66 -9.27 -40.66
CA GLU A 88 -40.74 -10.59 -40.04
C GLU A 88 -39.62 -11.60 -40.37
N ASN A 89 -39.23 -12.43 -39.38
CA ASN A 89 -39.57 -13.88 -39.39
C ASN A 89 -38.92 -14.69 -38.24
N LEU A 90 -39.76 -15.58 -37.67
CA LEU A 90 -39.52 -16.95 -37.16
C LEU A 90 -38.55 -17.11 -35.97
N ASP A 91 -39.02 -17.37 -34.75
CA ASP A 91 -39.66 -18.61 -34.24
C ASP A 91 -38.74 -19.85 -34.33
N LEU A 92 -38.30 -20.36 -33.18
CA LEU A 92 -38.09 -21.79 -32.88
C LEU A 92 -37.51 -22.01 -31.47
N SER A 93 -38.45 -22.17 -30.54
CA SER A 93 -38.50 -23.16 -29.46
C SER A 93 -37.48 -24.32 -29.47
N SER A 94 -36.81 -24.57 -28.33
CA SER A 94 -36.36 -25.91 -27.88
C SER A 94 -36.07 -25.88 -26.38
N THR A 95 -36.99 -26.23 -25.48
CA THR A 95 -37.41 -27.59 -25.05
C THR A 95 -36.29 -28.47 -24.47
N ARG A 96 -36.15 -28.37 -23.14
CA ARG A 96 -36.34 -29.44 -22.13
C ARG A 96 -35.48 -30.73 -22.20
N GLN A 97 -34.76 -31.03 -21.11
CA GLN A 97 -34.69 -32.32 -20.38
C GLN A 97 -33.55 -32.23 -19.34
N ARG A 98 -33.79 -31.95 -18.05
CA ARG A 98 -34.25 -32.85 -16.97
C ARG A 98 -33.82 -34.31 -17.13
N SER A 99 -32.80 -34.71 -16.38
CA SER A 99 -32.66 -36.11 -15.94
C SER A 99 -32.16 -36.17 -14.50
N HIS A 100 -32.93 -36.87 -13.68
CA HIS A 100 -32.65 -37.22 -12.29
C HIS A 100 -31.80 -38.49 -12.30
N ASN A 101 -30.79 -38.59 -11.43
CA ASN A 101 -30.25 -39.89 -11.04
C ASN A 101 -30.14 -39.97 -9.51
N ARG A 102 -30.93 -40.93 -8.98
CA ARG A 102 -31.00 -41.40 -7.60
C ARG A 102 -30.18 -42.70 -7.47
N SER A 103 -29.87 -43.04 -6.21
CA SER A 103 -29.42 -44.36 -5.70
C SER A 103 -27.92 -44.66 -5.88
N ALA A 104 -27.19 -45.28 -4.95
CA ALA A 104 -27.56 -46.07 -3.77
C ALA A 104 -26.44 -46.03 -2.70
N SER A 105 -26.82 -46.24 -1.43
CA SER A 105 -25.92 -46.51 -0.30
C SER A 105 -25.73 -48.02 -0.10
N PRO A 106 -24.56 -48.48 0.40
CA PRO A 106 -24.40 -49.81 1.01
C PRO A 106 -24.17 -49.76 2.54
N PRO A 107 -24.29 -50.91 3.24
CA PRO A 107 -24.65 -50.99 4.65
C PRO A 107 -23.45 -51.03 5.63
N GLN A 108 -23.72 -50.66 6.88
CA GLN A 108 -22.85 -50.87 8.04
C GLN A 108 -23.00 -52.28 8.63
N PRO A 109 -21.94 -52.79 9.30
CA PRO A 109 -22.16 -53.56 10.51
C PRO A 109 -21.18 -53.26 11.67
N ASN A 110 -21.69 -53.59 12.87
CA ASN A 110 -20.97 -53.94 14.10
C ASN A 110 -20.53 -52.84 15.07
N SER A 111 -21.44 -52.58 16.00
CA SER A 111 -21.25 -52.04 17.35
C SER A 111 -20.66 -53.09 18.31
N LEU A 112 -19.61 -52.70 19.06
CA LEU A 112 -19.16 -53.34 20.30
C LEU A 112 -19.21 -52.31 21.46
N PRO A 113 -19.49 -52.74 22.71
CA PRO A 113 -19.74 -51.84 23.84
C PRO A 113 -18.46 -51.45 24.60
N LEU A 114 -18.41 -50.21 25.09
CA LEU A 114 -17.40 -49.70 26.03
C LEU A 114 -18.04 -49.31 27.39
N PRO A 115 -17.27 -49.38 28.50
CA PRO A 115 -17.77 -49.32 29.87
C PRO A 115 -18.06 -47.90 30.42
N PRO A 116 -18.76 -47.78 31.57
CA PRO A 116 -19.30 -46.52 32.06
C PRO A 116 -18.24 -45.62 32.70
N THR A 117 -18.23 -44.34 32.31
CA THR A 117 -17.44 -43.28 32.95
C THR A 117 -18.33 -42.46 33.88
N LEU A 118 -17.85 -42.29 35.11
CA LEU A 118 -18.51 -41.66 36.25
C LEU A 118 -18.84 -40.17 36.00
N THR A 119 -20.11 -39.84 36.18
CA THR A 119 -20.65 -38.48 36.33
C THR A 119 -20.28 -37.89 37.68
N LEU A 120 -19.49 -36.81 37.68
CA LEU A 120 -19.43 -35.85 38.78
C LEU A 120 -19.87 -34.48 38.25
N GLY A 121 -21.07 -34.10 38.67
CA GLY A 121 -21.71 -32.84 38.31
C GLY A 121 -21.01 -31.63 38.92
N ARG A 122 -21.11 -30.48 38.23
CA ARG A 122 -21.04 -29.18 38.90
C ARG A 122 -21.97 -28.18 38.23
N LYS A 123 -22.79 -27.60 39.10
CA LYS A 123 -23.91 -26.68 38.86
C LYS A 123 -23.49 -25.36 38.23
N ARG A 124 -24.39 -24.83 37.38
CA ARG A 124 -24.53 -23.40 37.00
C ARG A 124 -24.81 -22.52 38.24
N PRO A 125 -24.61 -21.19 38.16
CA PRO A 125 -25.69 -20.28 37.74
C PRO A 125 -25.17 -19.19 36.77
N ASN A 126 -25.77 -18.96 35.59
CA ASN A 126 -26.99 -18.18 35.31
C ASN A 126 -27.05 -16.80 35.98
N ARG A 127 -26.68 -15.75 35.25
CA ARG A 127 -27.07 -14.36 35.54
C ARG A 127 -27.50 -13.68 34.25
N SER A 128 -28.80 -13.55 34.12
CA SER A 128 -29.53 -12.70 33.21
C SER A 128 -29.25 -11.22 33.51
N ARG A 129 -29.08 -10.40 32.46
CA ARG A 129 -29.40 -8.98 32.54
C ARG A 129 -29.92 -8.49 31.20
N SER A 130 -31.13 -7.97 31.29
CA SER A 130 -32.02 -7.44 30.26
C SER A 130 -31.67 -6.00 29.86
N GLY A 131 -32.25 -5.56 28.74
CA GLY A 131 -32.32 -4.17 28.29
C GLY A 131 -31.37 -3.89 27.12
N ASP A 132 -31.76 -3.32 25.98
CA ASP A 132 -33.00 -2.69 25.59
C ASP A 132 -33.18 -2.75 24.08
N VAL A 133 -34.44 -2.87 23.69
CA VAL A 133 -34.99 -2.81 22.35
C VAL A 133 -35.03 -1.35 21.92
N ILE A 134 -34.38 -0.98 20.81
CA ILE A 134 -34.80 0.16 20.00
C ILE A 134 -34.92 -0.30 18.56
N ASP A 135 -36.19 -0.47 18.17
CA ASP A 135 -36.72 -0.60 16.83
C ASP A 135 -36.57 0.73 16.08
N GLY A 136 -36.26 0.67 14.78
CA GLY A 136 -36.06 1.87 13.98
C GLY A 136 -35.61 1.63 12.56
N GLY A 137 -36.57 1.65 11.63
CA GLY A 137 -36.39 2.48 10.43
C GLY A 137 -35.93 1.80 9.14
N ARG A 138 -36.75 0.86 8.67
CA ARG A 138 -37.17 0.65 7.28
C ARG A 138 -36.82 1.80 6.30
N SER A 139 -35.92 1.57 5.34
CA SER A 139 -35.99 2.20 4.01
C SER A 139 -35.36 1.33 2.94
N LYS A 140 -36.25 0.68 2.18
CA LYS A 140 -35.96 -0.01 0.92
C LYS A 140 -35.86 1.05 -0.19
N ARG A 141 -34.71 1.15 -0.86
CA ARG A 141 -34.67 1.69 -2.22
C ARG A 141 -34.05 0.66 -3.13
N VAL A 142 -34.94 -0.11 -3.74
CA VAL A 142 -34.68 -0.98 -4.88
C VAL A 142 -34.39 -0.07 -6.07
N LYS A 143 -33.20 -0.19 -6.67
CA LYS A 143 -32.96 0.26 -8.04
C LYS A 143 -32.39 -0.91 -8.81
N VAL A 144 -33.30 -1.54 -9.55
CA VAL A 144 -33.03 -2.49 -10.63
C VAL A 144 -32.51 -1.67 -11.81
N THR A 145 -31.36 -2.05 -12.35
CA THR A 145 -31.00 -1.83 -13.76
C THR A 145 -30.12 -2.99 -14.18
N GLU A 146 -30.73 -3.89 -14.94
CA GLU A 146 -30.08 -4.82 -15.85
C GLU A 146 -29.41 -4.04 -17.00
N GLY A 147 -28.39 -4.63 -17.61
CA GLY A 147 -27.69 -4.07 -18.75
C GLY A 147 -26.44 -4.87 -19.08
N GLU A 148 -26.65 -6.03 -19.72
CA GLU A 148 -25.64 -6.83 -20.40
C GLU A 148 -24.94 -6.07 -21.54
N GLY A 149 -23.70 -6.49 -21.84
CA GLY A 149 -23.32 -6.82 -23.23
C GLY A 149 -22.43 -5.85 -24.01
N GLY A 150 -21.30 -6.38 -24.52
CA GLY A 150 -20.54 -5.86 -25.68
C GLY A 150 -19.22 -5.16 -25.31
N LEU A 151 -18.05 -5.80 -25.33
CA LEU A 151 -17.27 -6.41 -26.42
C LEU A 151 -16.63 -5.39 -27.40
N LEU A 152 -15.31 -5.24 -27.24
CA LEU A 152 -14.22 -4.97 -28.21
C LEU A 152 -14.40 -3.86 -29.28
N GLN A 153 -13.51 -2.86 -29.25
CA GLN A 153 -12.57 -2.65 -30.36
C GLN A 153 -11.42 -1.69 -30.02
N THR A 154 -10.21 -2.23 -30.09
CA THR A 154 -8.91 -1.56 -30.06
C THR A 154 -8.70 -0.75 -31.34
N ARG A 155 -8.36 0.54 -31.22
CA ARG A 155 -7.96 1.36 -32.37
C ARG A 155 -6.45 1.56 -32.37
N SER A 156 -5.80 0.76 -33.21
CA SER A 156 -4.39 0.87 -33.60
C SER A 156 -4.15 2.19 -34.34
N THR A 157 -3.14 2.95 -33.91
CA THR A 157 -2.68 4.15 -34.62
C THR A 157 -1.24 3.90 -35.06
N GLN A 158 -1.07 3.56 -36.34
CA GLN A 158 0.23 3.53 -37.00
C GLN A 158 0.78 4.96 -37.05
N ARG A 159 1.98 5.16 -36.50
CA ARG A 159 2.81 6.34 -36.76
C ARG A 159 4.05 5.92 -37.54
N THR A 160 4.19 6.59 -38.67
CA THR A 160 5.27 6.55 -39.65
C THR A 160 6.64 6.82 -39.04
N ALA A 161 7.59 5.98 -39.43
CA ALA A 161 9.02 6.15 -39.18
C ALA A 161 9.59 7.26 -40.07
N VAL A 162 10.35 8.18 -39.48
CA VAL A 162 11.29 9.06 -40.18
C VAL A 162 12.61 8.97 -39.43
N GLY A 163 13.64 8.52 -40.15
CA GLY A 163 14.99 8.38 -39.64
C GLY A 163 15.67 9.74 -39.42
N SER A 164 16.53 9.80 -38.42
CA SER A 164 17.52 10.87 -38.30
C SER A 164 18.77 10.32 -37.60
N THR A 165 19.88 10.54 -38.29
CA THR A 165 21.22 10.01 -38.07
C THR A 165 22.01 10.89 -37.12
N SER A 166 22.60 10.27 -36.10
CA SER A 166 23.85 10.59 -35.37
C SER A 166 24.30 12.05 -35.13
N THR A 167 24.52 12.39 -33.85
CA THR A 167 25.69 13.18 -33.39
C THR A 167 26.01 12.82 -31.93
N PRO A 168 27.26 12.47 -31.55
CA PRO A 168 27.63 12.21 -30.16
C PRO A 168 28.00 13.53 -29.47
N ALA A 169 27.05 14.11 -28.74
CA ALA A 169 27.28 15.25 -27.86
C ALA A 169 27.69 14.77 -26.47
N ALA A 170 28.74 15.39 -25.92
CA ALA A 170 29.34 15.13 -24.63
C ALA A 170 28.31 14.98 -23.50
N GLN A 171 28.46 13.92 -22.70
CA GLN A 171 27.61 13.63 -21.56
C GLN A 171 27.72 14.77 -20.52
N PRO A 172 26.63 15.46 -20.20
CA PRO A 172 26.60 16.32 -19.02
C PRO A 172 26.73 15.43 -17.78
N SER A 173 27.70 15.75 -16.94
CA SER A 173 27.96 15.12 -15.66
C SER A 173 26.68 15.11 -14.82
N ALA A 174 26.16 13.91 -14.54
CA ALA A 174 24.98 13.65 -13.74
C ALA A 174 25.18 14.22 -12.33
N THR A 175 24.68 15.44 -12.13
CA THR A 175 24.65 16.12 -10.84
C THR A 175 23.21 16.12 -10.35
N ASP A 176 22.97 15.18 -9.44
CA ASP A 176 22.14 15.34 -8.24
C ASP A 176 20.70 15.83 -8.40
N SER A 177 20.01 15.38 -9.45
CA SER A 177 18.55 15.31 -9.39
C SER A 177 18.21 14.10 -8.52
N SER A 178 18.14 14.33 -7.21
CA SER A 178 17.39 13.45 -6.30
C SER A 178 15.97 13.36 -6.87
N ASP A 179 15.75 12.29 -7.63
CA ASP A 179 14.51 12.06 -8.34
C ASP A 179 13.42 12.00 -7.29
N VAL A 180 12.55 13.02 -7.28
CA VAL A 180 11.45 13.17 -6.31
C VAL A 180 10.59 11.89 -6.26
N GLY A 181 10.67 11.07 -7.32
CA GLY A 181 10.10 9.73 -7.41
C GLY A 181 10.67 8.66 -6.47
N THR A 182 11.82 8.81 -5.81
CA THR A 182 12.39 7.77 -4.93
C THR A 182 12.12 7.98 -3.43
N VAL A 183 11.77 9.19 -3.01
CA VAL A 183 11.61 9.52 -1.57
C VAL A 183 10.58 8.62 -0.88
N TRP A 184 9.40 8.44 -1.49
CA TRP A 184 8.37 7.57 -0.92
C TRP A 184 8.82 6.11 -0.80
N PHE A 185 9.69 5.67 -1.71
CA PHE A 185 10.20 4.30 -1.74
C PHE A 185 11.23 4.08 -0.64
N GLU A 186 12.15 5.03 -0.47
CA GLU A 186 13.13 5.01 0.62
C GLU A 186 12.44 5.07 1.99
N GLU A 187 11.46 5.95 2.17
CA GLU A 187 10.67 6.01 3.41
C GLU A 187 9.93 4.70 3.69
N ALA A 188 9.37 4.06 2.65
CA ALA A 188 8.70 2.78 2.78
C ALA A 188 9.67 1.64 3.14
N LEU A 189 10.84 1.56 2.48
CA LEU A 189 11.86 0.57 2.82
C LEU A 189 12.38 0.77 4.24
N LEU A 190 12.58 2.02 4.66
CA LEU A 190 12.98 2.35 6.01
C LEU A 190 11.94 1.88 7.03
N LEU A 191 10.65 2.12 6.75
CA LEU A 191 9.55 1.61 7.57
C LEU A 191 9.58 0.08 7.67
N PHE A 192 9.79 -0.63 6.56
CA PHE A 192 9.75 -2.09 6.53
C PHE A 192 10.97 -2.75 7.17
N ALA A 193 12.17 -2.19 6.95
CA ALA A 193 13.42 -2.71 7.50
C ALA A 193 13.55 -2.39 9.00
N GLU A 194 13.43 -1.10 9.37
CA GLU A 194 13.57 -0.69 10.76
C GLU A 194 12.34 -1.04 11.59
N GLY A 195 11.14 -0.79 11.06
CA GLY A 195 9.89 -1.10 11.77
C GLY A 195 9.64 -2.60 11.88
N GLY A 196 10.29 -3.41 11.06
CA GLY A 196 10.30 -4.87 11.15
C GLY A 196 11.25 -5.40 12.22
N SER A 197 12.02 -4.52 12.86
CA SER A 197 12.96 -4.81 13.92
C SER A 197 12.58 -4.08 15.21
N ALA A 198 13.11 -4.56 16.33
CA ALA A 198 12.99 -3.95 17.65
C ALA A 198 11.55 -3.58 18.10
N PHE A 199 10.53 -4.35 17.71
CA PHE A 199 9.14 -4.13 18.14
C PHE A 199 8.76 -5.03 19.33
N GLY A 200 7.55 -4.86 19.87
CA GLY A 200 7.07 -5.59 21.04
C GLY A 200 7.53 -4.97 22.38
N GLU A 201 7.00 -5.47 23.49
CA GLU A 201 7.18 -4.87 24.84
C GLU A 201 8.65 -4.75 25.28
N ASN A 202 9.50 -5.64 24.77
CA ASN A 202 10.92 -5.71 25.13
C ASN A 202 11.85 -5.15 24.04
N GLY A 203 11.30 -4.64 22.93
CA GLY A 203 12.09 -4.16 21.80
C GLY A 203 12.97 -5.25 21.16
N LYS A 204 12.62 -6.53 21.33
CA LYS A 204 13.35 -7.67 20.74
C LYS A 204 12.59 -8.35 19.59
N GLY A 205 11.40 -7.86 19.26
CA GLY A 205 10.61 -8.34 18.14
C GLY A 205 11.32 -8.13 16.82
N ASN A 206 11.32 -9.16 15.98
CA ASN A 206 11.87 -9.11 14.63
C ASN A 206 10.96 -9.93 13.70
N LEU A 207 10.70 -9.40 12.50
CA LEU A 207 9.98 -10.12 11.45
C LEU A 207 10.81 -11.26 10.84
N GLY A 208 12.12 -11.25 11.04
CA GLY A 208 13.02 -12.34 10.69
C GLY A 208 13.54 -12.27 9.25
N PRO A 209 14.42 -13.21 8.87
CA PRO A 209 15.13 -13.16 7.59
C PRO A 209 14.19 -13.28 6.37
N LEU A 210 13.13 -14.10 6.47
CA LEU A 210 12.15 -14.27 5.38
C LEU A 210 11.48 -12.94 4.99
N TRP A 211 11.25 -12.05 5.97
CA TRP A 211 10.72 -10.73 5.70
C TRP A 211 11.73 -9.85 4.97
N LEU A 212 13.01 -9.87 5.39
CA LEU A 212 14.06 -9.10 4.72
C LEU A 212 14.24 -9.56 3.26
N ASP A 213 14.21 -10.86 3.00
CA ASP A 213 14.25 -11.41 1.63
C ASP A 213 13.08 -10.88 0.78
N CYS A 214 11.89 -10.74 1.38
CA CYS A 214 10.72 -10.18 0.73
C CYS A 214 10.90 -8.69 0.41
N VAL A 215 11.43 -7.92 1.37
CA VAL A 215 11.73 -6.49 1.22
C VAL A 215 12.78 -6.27 0.12
N ASP A 216 13.82 -7.10 0.08
CA ASP A 216 14.87 -7.04 -0.96
C ASP A 216 14.35 -7.41 -2.35
N ALA A 217 13.47 -8.43 -2.44
CA ALA A 217 12.80 -8.79 -3.68
C ALA A 217 11.92 -7.63 -4.18
N TYR A 218 11.15 -6.99 -3.29
CA TYR A 218 10.35 -5.82 -3.61
C TYR A 218 11.20 -4.62 -4.06
N ALA A 219 12.31 -4.35 -3.37
CA ALA A 219 13.23 -3.28 -3.73
C ALA A 219 13.84 -3.50 -5.12
N SER A 220 14.18 -4.74 -5.44
CA SER A 220 14.70 -5.13 -6.75
C SER A 220 13.64 -4.96 -7.85
N PHE A 221 12.40 -5.37 -7.60
CA PHE A 221 11.27 -5.13 -8.51
C PHE A 221 11.06 -3.63 -8.81
N GLN A 222 11.07 -2.76 -7.80
CA GLN A 222 10.87 -1.32 -8.00
C GLN A 222 12.03 -0.69 -8.78
N ARG A 223 13.27 -1.08 -8.50
CA ARG A 223 14.46 -0.64 -9.26
C ARG A 223 14.40 -1.05 -10.73
N LYS A 224 14.06 -2.32 -11.01
CA LYS A 224 13.86 -2.81 -12.38
C LYS A 224 12.77 -2.03 -13.12
N SER A 225 11.72 -1.62 -12.40
CA SER A 225 10.62 -0.82 -12.94
C SER A 225 10.95 0.67 -13.08
N GLY A 226 12.17 1.10 -12.73
CA GLY A 226 12.60 2.49 -12.77
C GLY A 226 11.76 3.41 -11.90
N PHE A 227 11.20 2.89 -10.79
CA PHE A 227 10.24 3.60 -9.94
C PHE A 227 9.05 4.18 -10.73
N GLY A 228 8.68 3.48 -11.81
CA GLY A 228 7.79 3.95 -12.86
C GLY A 228 6.37 4.30 -12.40
N GLN A 229 5.58 4.79 -13.36
CA GLN A 229 4.29 5.43 -13.11
C GLN A 229 3.34 4.60 -12.24
N ASP A 230 2.54 5.34 -11.48
CA ASP A 230 1.62 4.86 -10.46
C ASP A 230 0.51 3.94 -11.03
N LYS A 231 0.83 2.65 -11.19
CA LYS A 231 -0.16 1.65 -11.56
C LYS A 231 -0.85 1.17 -10.29
N ARG A 232 -2.16 1.36 -10.23
CA ARG A 232 -2.95 1.12 -9.02
C ARG A 232 -3.42 -0.33 -8.98
N LEU A 233 -3.19 -1.01 -7.88
CA LEU A 233 -3.81 -2.31 -7.62
C LEU A 233 -5.34 -2.18 -7.54
N PRO A 234 -6.10 -3.24 -7.91
CA PRO A 234 -7.52 -3.33 -7.61
C PRO A 234 -7.84 -3.00 -6.13
N THR A 235 -8.92 -2.28 -5.91
CA THR A 235 -9.41 -1.91 -4.58
C THR A 235 -10.41 -2.93 -4.03
N LYS A 236 -11.05 -3.71 -4.89
CA LYS A 236 -12.02 -4.75 -4.50
C LYS A 236 -11.33 -5.81 -3.63
N GLY A 237 -11.88 -6.05 -2.45
CA GLY A 237 -11.37 -7.03 -1.49
C GLY A 237 -10.14 -6.59 -0.71
N ARG A 238 -9.59 -5.39 -0.95
CA ARG A 238 -8.41 -4.88 -0.23
C ARG A 238 -8.67 -4.81 1.27
N PRO A 239 -7.75 -5.29 2.13
CA PRO A 239 -7.88 -5.16 3.58
C PRO A 239 -7.99 -3.69 4.04
N ASP A 240 -8.90 -3.44 4.99
CA ASP A 240 -9.18 -2.08 5.49
C ASP A 240 -7.96 -1.41 6.11
N VAL A 241 -7.05 -2.16 6.73
CA VAL A 241 -5.78 -1.60 7.25
C VAL A 241 -4.98 -0.88 6.17
N VAL A 242 -4.94 -1.42 4.95
CA VAL A 242 -4.23 -0.79 3.84
C VAL A 242 -4.98 0.43 3.39
N LYS A 243 -6.32 0.38 3.34
CA LYS A 243 -7.12 1.56 3.01
C LYS A 243 -6.87 2.71 4.00
N GLU A 244 -6.81 2.41 5.31
CA GLU A 244 -6.49 3.38 6.35
C GLU A 244 -5.05 3.92 6.20
N TRP A 245 -4.06 3.02 6.06
CA TRP A 245 -2.65 3.38 5.89
C TRP A 245 -2.39 4.24 4.64
N VAL A 246 -3.03 3.88 3.52
CA VAL A 246 -3.02 4.66 2.28
C VAL A 246 -3.67 6.02 2.50
N GLY A 247 -4.83 6.07 3.15
CA GLY A 247 -5.58 7.29 3.40
C GLY A 247 -4.84 8.33 4.26
N VAL A 248 -3.96 7.87 5.15
CA VAL A 248 -3.09 8.75 5.95
C VAL A 248 -1.77 9.13 5.26
N GLY A 249 -1.59 8.76 3.98
CA GLY A 249 -0.44 9.19 3.18
C GLY A 249 0.78 8.25 3.22
N ARG A 250 0.63 6.99 3.65
CA ARG A 250 1.63 5.90 3.59
C ARG A 250 2.96 6.07 4.33
N THR A 251 3.35 7.26 4.74
CA THR A 251 4.72 7.49 5.27
C THR A 251 4.79 8.46 6.44
N ARG A 252 3.66 8.94 6.97
CA ARG A 252 3.66 10.01 7.97
C ARG A 252 4.20 9.62 9.35
N SER A 253 4.40 8.34 9.66
CA SER A 253 5.09 7.94 10.89
C SER A 253 5.56 6.48 10.87
N LYS A 254 6.82 6.25 11.24
CA LYS A 254 7.36 4.91 11.59
C LYS A 254 6.55 4.22 12.69
N ASN A 255 5.86 5.01 13.51
CA ASN A 255 5.07 4.57 14.65
C ASN A 255 3.58 4.39 14.31
N TRP A 256 3.15 4.67 13.07
CA TRP A 256 1.76 4.42 12.70
C TRP A 256 1.46 2.93 12.77
N ARG A 257 0.35 2.58 13.42
CA ARG A 257 -0.17 1.22 13.51
C ARG A 257 -1.68 1.26 13.29
N PRO A 258 -2.28 0.23 12.68
CA PRO A 258 -3.73 0.11 12.67
C PRO A 258 -4.26 0.10 14.10
N ARG A 259 -5.37 0.82 14.32
CA ARG A 259 -6.04 0.80 15.63
C ARG A 259 -6.63 -0.56 15.96
N PHE A 260 -7.05 -1.30 14.93
CA PHE A 260 -7.66 -2.60 15.09
C PHE A 260 -7.28 -3.50 13.90
N LEU A 261 -6.63 -4.62 14.19
CA LEU A 261 -6.36 -5.68 13.23
C LEU A 261 -6.66 -7.01 13.91
N GLU A 262 -7.77 -7.63 13.52
CA GLU A 262 -8.15 -8.95 14.00
C GLU A 262 -7.50 -10.02 13.11
N PRO A 263 -6.47 -10.75 13.59
CA PRO A 263 -5.61 -11.51 12.68
C PRO A 263 -6.32 -12.60 11.88
N GLU A 264 -7.38 -13.20 12.44
CA GLU A 264 -8.13 -14.28 11.78
C GLU A 264 -9.01 -13.78 10.63
N LYS A 265 -9.64 -12.62 10.81
CA LYS A 265 -10.37 -11.96 9.72
C LYS A 265 -9.39 -11.42 8.71
N PHE A 266 -8.29 -10.84 9.20
CA PHE A 266 -7.26 -10.26 8.36
C PHE A 266 -6.66 -11.29 7.40
N GLU A 267 -6.27 -12.47 7.89
CA GLU A 267 -5.75 -13.58 7.09
C GLU A 267 -6.71 -13.93 5.94
N LYS A 268 -8.00 -14.14 6.23
CA LYS A 268 -8.99 -14.51 5.20
C LYS A 268 -9.18 -13.41 4.16
N VAL A 269 -9.21 -12.15 4.60
CA VAL A 269 -9.35 -11.00 3.69
C VAL A 269 -8.10 -10.85 2.82
N PHE A 270 -6.91 -11.02 3.41
CA PHE A 270 -5.65 -11.03 2.66
C PHE A 270 -5.61 -12.16 1.64
N ASP A 271 -5.91 -13.40 2.04
CA ASP A 271 -5.93 -14.56 1.13
C ASP A 271 -6.87 -14.35 -0.05
N THR A 272 -8.08 -13.84 0.23
CA THR A 272 -9.08 -13.54 -0.81
C THR A 272 -8.58 -12.46 -1.77
N TRP A 273 -8.01 -11.38 -1.23
CA TRP A 273 -7.48 -10.29 -2.03
C TRP A 273 -6.29 -10.73 -2.87
N TRP A 274 -5.31 -11.39 -2.25
CA TRP A 274 -4.08 -11.86 -2.90
C TRP A 274 -4.39 -12.88 -3.99
N THR A 275 -5.31 -13.83 -3.74
CA THR A 275 -5.81 -14.76 -4.76
C THR A 275 -6.41 -14.02 -5.96
N GLY A 276 -7.19 -12.95 -5.71
CA GLY A 276 -7.76 -12.13 -6.78
C GLY A 276 -6.75 -11.30 -7.58
N LEU A 277 -5.51 -11.17 -7.09
CA LEU A 277 -4.41 -10.53 -7.82
C LEU A 277 -3.57 -11.53 -8.63
N GLN A 278 -3.62 -12.82 -8.29
CA GLN A 278 -2.79 -13.83 -8.94
C GLN A 278 -3.24 -14.10 -10.38
N PRO A 279 -2.30 -14.48 -11.26
CA PRO A 279 -2.67 -14.97 -12.59
C PRO A 279 -3.50 -16.25 -12.50
N GLU A 280 -4.40 -16.43 -13.47
CA GLU A 280 -5.33 -17.57 -13.50
C GLU A 280 -4.63 -18.93 -13.44
N TRP A 281 -3.48 -19.06 -14.10
CA TRP A 281 -2.70 -20.31 -14.12
C TRP A 281 -2.22 -20.75 -12.72
N ARG A 282 -2.14 -19.82 -11.76
CA ARG A 282 -1.70 -20.04 -10.38
C ARG A 282 -2.85 -20.28 -9.40
N VAL A 283 -4.10 -20.11 -9.83
CA VAL A 283 -5.28 -20.24 -8.96
C VAL A 283 -6.03 -21.52 -9.29
N GLU A 284 -6.19 -22.41 -8.31
CA GLU A 284 -7.00 -23.62 -8.42
C GLU A 284 -8.02 -23.69 -7.28
N GLY A 285 -9.30 -23.90 -7.61
CA GLY A 285 -10.35 -23.97 -6.60
C GLY A 285 -10.48 -22.70 -5.74
N GLY A 286 -10.15 -21.53 -6.31
CA GLY A 286 -10.15 -20.26 -5.58
C GLY A 286 -9.03 -20.10 -4.55
N LYS A 287 -7.93 -20.85 -4.70
CA LYS A 287 -6.74 -20.74 -3.85
C LYS A 287 -5.47 -20.64 -4.68
N VAL A 288 -4.49 -19.89 -4.18
CA VAL A 288 -3.16 -19.80 -4.79
C VAL A 288 -2.41 -21.12 -4.61
N VAL A 289 -1.94 -21.70 -5.71
CA VAL A 289 -1.10 -22.89 -5.72
C VAL A 289 0.35 -22.45 -5.72
N THR A 290 0.94 -22.34 -4.53
CA THR A 290 2.30 -21.76 -4.32
C THR A 290 3.40 -22.48 -5.11
N LYS A 291 3.22 -23.77 -5.42
CA LYS A 291 4.15 -24.59 -6.21
C LYS A 291 4.17 -24.23 -7.70
N LYS A 292 3.12 -23.59 -8.21
CA LYS A 292 3.08 -23.11 -9.59
C LYS A 292 3.79 -21.77 -9.65
N VAL A 293 4.98 -21.76 -10.25
CA VAL A 293 5.83 -20.57 -10.41
C VAL A 293 6.13 -20.25 -11.88
N ILE A 294 5.92 -21.22 -12.77
CA ILE A 294 6.16 -21.09 -14.21
C ILE A 294 4.89 -20.57 -14.88
N GLY A 295 4.96 -19.35 -15.40
CA GLY A 295 3.90 -18.70 -16.14
C GLY A 295 4.18 -17.22 -16.33
N ASP A 296 3.25 -16.51 -16.99
CA ASP A 296 3.35 -15.06 -17.16
C ASP A 296 2.89 -14.34 -15.88
N TRP A 297 3.79 -13.57 -15.30
CA TRP A 297 3.56 -12.73 -14.11
C TRP A 297 3.20 -11.27 -14.47
N GLY A 298 3.15 -10.93 -15.76
CA GLY A 298 2.90 -9.58 -16.26
C GLY A 298 1.62 -8.93 -15.71
N CYS A 299 0.60 -9.74 -15.38
CA CYS A 299 -0.63 -9.26 -14.77
C CYS A 299 -0.43 -8.64 -13.38
N LEU A 300 0.67 -8.96 -12.69
CA LEU A 300 1.03 -8.51 -11.35
C LEU A 300 2.08 -7.38 -11.36
N VAL A 301 2.53 -6.92 -12.53
CA VAL A 301 3.42 -5.75 -12.65
C VAL A 301 2.65 -4.49 -12.27
N TYR A 302 2.72 -4.09 -10.99
CA TYR A 302 2.15 -2.85 -10.44
C TYR A 302 3.24 -2.08 -9.66
N PRO A 303 4.11 -1.33 -10.35
CA PRO A 303 5.12 -0.50 -9.69
C PRO A 303 4.49 0.73 -9.04
N GLY A 304 5.29 1.44 -8.25
CA GLY A 304 4.89 2.70 -7.63
C GLY A 304 4.10 2.56 -6.32
N PRO A 305 3.69 3.70 -5.74
CA PRO A 305 3.16 3.78 -4.38
C PRO A 305 1.74 3.21 -4.21
N ASN A 306 0.93 3.16 -5.26
CA ASN A 306 -0.39 2.50 -5.23
C ASN A 306 -0.36 1.05 -5.74
N GLY A 307 0.82 0.55 -6.10
CA GLY A 307 1.04 -0.80 -6.59
C GLY A 307 1.32 -1.81 -5.47
N LEU A 308 2.29 -2.70 -5.69
CA LEU A 308 2.67 -3.77 -4.76
C LEU A 308 3.19 -3.28 -3.40
N LEU A 309 3.50 -2.00 -3.26
CA LEU A 309 3.72 -1.37 -1.94
C LEU A 309 2.57 -1.66 -0.97
N SER A 310 1.34 -1.69 -1.47
CA SER A 310 0.15 -1.97 -0.66
C SER A 310 0.15 -3.40 -0.10
N VAL A 311 0.71 -4.36 -0.84
CA VAL A 311 0.86 -5.75 -0.40
C VAL A 311 1.95 -5.85 0.67
N MET A 312 3.07 -5.15 0.48
CA MET A 312 4.15 -5.06 1.49
C MET A 312 3.63 -4.47 2.80
N GLY A 313 2.88 -3.36 2.75
CA GLY A 313 2.26 -2.78 3.95
C GLY A 313 1.31 -3.75 4.65
N CYS A 314 0.50 -4.50 3.90
CA CYS A 314 -0.36 -5.56 4.41
C CYS A 314 0.42 -6.61 5.22
N LEU A 315 1.47 -7.18 4.61
CA LEU A 315 2.31 -8.20 5.23
C LEU A 315 3.04 -7.65 6.45
N PHE A 316 3.50 -6.41 6.38
CA PHE A 316 4.18 -5.74 7.49
C PHE A 316 3.28 -5.66 8.74
N PHE A 317 2.09 -5.04 8.62
CA PHE A 317 1.18 -4.91 9.76
C PHE A 317 0.65 -6.26 10.26
N TRP A 318 0.45 -7.22 9.35
CA TRP A 318 0.10 -8.58 9.74
C TRP A 318 1.21 -9.24 10.55
N GLY A 319 2.46 -9.13 10.11
CA GLY A 319 3.61 -9.72 10.79
C GLY A 319 3.77 -9.21 12.22
N LEU A 320 3.62 -7.89 12.41
CA LEU A 320 3.66 -7.28 13.73
C LEU A 320 2.60 -7.86 14.67
N GLU A 321 1.39 -8.09 14.16
CA GLU A 321 0.28 -8.65 14.93
C GLU A 321 0.34 -10.18 15.10
N ALA A 322 0.99 -10.88 14.17
CA ALA A 322 1.18 -12.33 14.21
C ALA A 322 2.35 -12.73 15.13
N TYR A 323 3.27 -11.80 15.43
CA TYR A 323 4.43 -12.06 16.27
C TYR A 323 4.04 -12.62 17.65
N GLY A 324 4.79 -13.63 18.10
CA GLY A 324 4.51 -14.38 19.33
C GLY A 324 3.33 -15.37 19.24
N LYS A 325 2.51 -15.33 18.18
CA LYS A 325 1.33 -16.20 18.00
C LYS A 325 1.65 -17.33 17.01
N LYS A 326 2.28 -18.42 17.47
CA LYS A 326 2.83 -19.53 16.63
C LYS A 326 1.97 -19.92 15.42
N ALA A 327 0.68 -20.18 15.61
CA ALA A 327 -0.20 -20.62 14.53
C ALA A 327 -0.41 -19.55 13.44
N ARG A 328 -0.48 -18.28 13.85
CA ARG A 328 -0.67 -17.12 12.96
C ARG A 328 0.63 -16.72 12.28
N TRP A 329 1.73 -16.81 13.03
CA TRP A 329 3.08 -16.60 12.52
C TRP A 329 3.36 -17.48 11.31
N LYS A 330 3.10 -18.79 11.41
CA LYS A 330 3.32 -19.73 10.30
C LYS A 330 2.54 -19.37 9.04
N LYS A 331 1.31 -18.84 9.17
CA LYS A 331 0.50 -18.45 8.02
C LYS A 331 1.00 -17.16 7.38
N TRP A 332 1.40 -16.21 8.23
CA TRP A 332 2.08 -15.00 7.76
C TRP A 332 3.39 -15.36 7.02
N GLU A 333 4.22 -16.27 7.54
CA GLU A 333 5.44 -16.74 6.86
C GLU A 333 5.13 -17.34 5.48
N LEU A 334 4.08 -18.17 5.36
CA LEU A 334 3.66 -18.72 4.07
C LEU A 334 3.24 -17.63 3.09
N ALA A 335 2.54 -16.59 3.55
CA ALA A 335 2.15 -15.45 2.71
C ALA A 335 3.37 -14.62 2.29
N VAL A 336 4.35 -14.42 3.18
CA VAL A 336 5.61 -13.75 2.87
C VAL A 336 6.39 -14.52 1.82
N ILE A 337 6.57 -15.83 1.98
CA ILE A 337 7.25 -16.69 1.00
C ILE A 337 6.58 -16.58 -0.37
N ASP A 338 5.24 -16.66 -0.41
CA ASP A 338 4.49 -16.58 -1.66
C ASP A 338 4.64 -15.23 -2.37
N CYS A 339 4.58 -14.13 -1.60
CA CYS A 339 4.79 -12.79 -2.14
C CYS A 339 6.24 -12.58 -2.60
N THR A 340 7.23 -13.10 -1.88
CA THR A 340 8.64 -13.08 -2.29
C THR A 340 8.83 -13.79 -3.62
N THR A 341 8.26 -15.00 -3.78
CA THR A 341 8.30 -15.73 -5.06
C THR A 341 7.68 -14.89 -6.18
N ALA A 342 6.51 -14.30 -5.96
CA ALA A 342 5.87 -13.44 -6.96
C ALA A 342 6.77 -12.25 -7.36
N LEU A 343 7.35 -11.54 -6.38
CA LEU A 343 8.23 -10.40 -6.61
C LEU A 343 9.52 -10.75 -7.36
N GLN A 344 10.08 -11.94 -7.13
CA GLN A 344 11.28 -12.41 -7.83
C GLN A 344 11.04 -12.69 -9.32
N HIS A 345 9.81 -13.03 -9.69
CA HIS A 345 9.41 -13.28 -11.07
C HIS A 345 8.93 -12.02 -11.82
N LEU A 346 8.86 -10.87 -11.15
CA LEU A 346 8.66 -9.54 -11.73
C LEU A 346 10.00 -8.86 -12.03
#